data_AF-A0A376LP05-F1
#
_entry.id   AF-A0A376LP05-F1
#
_cell.length_a   1.000
_cell.length_b   1.000
_cell.length_c   1.000
_cell.angle_alpha   90.00
_cell.angle_beta   90.00
_cell.angle_gamma   90.00
#
_symmetry.space_group_name_H-M   'P 1'
#
loop_
_entity.id
_entity.type
_entity.pdbx_description
1 polymer ?
#
loop_
_entity_poly.entity_id
_entity_poly.type
_entity_poly.pdbx_seq_one_letter_code
_entity_poly.pdbx_strand_id
1 'polypeptide(L)'
;MRRVKNCLLRAGCERKKNDANDTRAIIQRLVEIRAQQAKLLGFPHYAAWKIADQMAKTPEAALNFMREIVPAARQRASDELASIQAVIDKQQGGFSAQPWDWAFYAEQVRRDKFDLDEAQLKPYFELNTVLNEGVFWTANQLFGIKFVERFDIPVYHPDVRVWEIFDHNGVGLALFYGDFFARDSKSGGAWMGNFVEQSTLNETHPVIYNVCNYQKPAAGEPALLLWDDVITYSMNLVIRCTAFLPASVMPRFPAPTRRVILSNFRRKSTNTGQRIRRYSLATPGIIRAGQQCLTNCNRKCVMPACSIKGMR
;
A
#
# COMPACT_ATOMS: atom_id res chain seq x y z
N MET A 1 -9.55 -23.90 -16.48
CA MET A 1 -8.77 -22.86 -15.77
C MET A 1 -8.76 -21.49 -16.46
N ARG A 2 -8.41 -21.37 -17.76
CA ARG A 2 -8.40 -20.08 -18.50
C ARG A 2 -9.75 -19.35 -18.54
N ARG A 3 -10.86 -20.10 -18.72
CA ARG A 3 -12.22 -19.55 -18.68
C ARG A 3 -12.54 -18.82 -17.36
N VAL A 4 -12.14 -19.38 -16.22
CA VAL A 4 -12.38 -18.77 -14.89
C VAL A 4 -11.63 -17.46 -14.74
N LYS A 5 -10.37 -17.39 -15.20
CA LYS A 5 -9.57 -16.15 -15.21
C LYS A 5 -10.24 -15.05 -16.05
N ASN A 6 -10.74 -15.40 -17.23
CA ASN A 6 -11.50 -14.47 -18.07
C ASN A 6 -12.78 -13.99 -17.35
N CYS A 7 -13.59 -14.90 -16.79
CA CYS A 7 -14.79 -14.53 -16.05
C CYS A 7 -14.50 -13.59 -14.88
N LEU A 8 -13.43 -13.84 -14.12
CA LEU A 8 -13.03 -13.00 -13.00
C LEU A 8 -12.60 -11.59 -13.45
N LEU A 9 -11.78 -11.49 -14.50
CA LEU A 9 -11.37 -10.20 -15.04
C LEU A 9 -12.57 -9.42 -15.59
N ARG A 10 -13.47 -10.08 -16.31
CA ARG A 10 -14.70 -9.47 -16.84
C ARG A 10 -15.58 -8.95 -15.72
N ALA A 11 -15.79 -9.71 -14.64
CA ALA A 11 -16.52 -9.24 -13.48
C ALA A 11 -15.90 -7.96 -12.88
N GLY A 12 -14.56 -7.87 -12.85
CA GLY A 12 -13.87 -6.65 -12.42
C GLY A 12 -14.04 -5.46 -13.37
N CYS A 13 -13.95 -5.67 -14.69
CA CYS A 13 -14.04 -4.63 -15.72
C CYS A 13 -15.46 -4.14 -16.00
N GLU A 14 -16.44 -5.02 -15.80
CA GLU A 14 -17.87 -4.74 -16.01
C GLU A 14 -18.56 -4.26 -14.72
N ARG A 15 -17.83 -4.16 -13.60
CA ARG A 15 -18.37 -3.63 -12.34
C ARG A 15 -19.02 -2.26 -12.56
N LYS A 16 -20.17 -2.03 -11.92
CA LYS A 16 -20.87 -0.74 -11.92
C LYS A 16 -21.26 -0.27 -13.33
N LYS A 17 -21.78 -1.19 -14.16
CA LYS A 17 -22.33 -0.95 -15.50
C LYS A 17 -23.64 -1.71 -15.70
N ASN A 18 -24.60 -1.08 -16.38
CA ASN A 18 -25.88 -1.64 -16.82
C ASN A 18 -26.79 -2.15 -15.67
N ASP A 19 -26.68 -1.58 -14.48
CA ASP A 19 -27.52 -1.91 -13.32
C ASP A 19 -27.79 -0.66 -12.45
N ALA A 20 -28.48 -0.84 -11.31
CA ALA A 20 -28.72 0.23 -10.34
C ALA A 20 -27.43 0.83 -9.76
N ASN A 21 -26.28 0.18 -9.98
CA ASN A 21 -24.98 0.64 -9.55
C ASN A 21 -24.19 1.31 -10.68
N ASP A 22 -24.80 1.60 -11.83
CA ASP A 22 -24.11 2.19 -12.97
C ASP A 22 -23.54 3.58 -12.65
N THR A 23 -22.25 3.76 -12.92
CA THR A 23 -21.54 5.03 -12.63
C THR A 23 -21.34 5.91 -13.86
N ARG A 24 -21.67 5.46 -15.07
CA ARG A 24 -21.36 6.16 -16.33
C ARG A 24 -22.09 7.50 -16.43
N ALA A 25 -23.39 7.51 -16.16
CA ALA A 25 -24.19 8.74 -16.19
C ALA A 25 -23.71 9.75 -15.12
N ILE A 26 -23.35 9.26 -13.93
CA ILE A 26 -22.79 10.08 -12.84
C ILE A 26 -21.45 10.69 -13.29
N ILE A 27 -20.57 9.90 -13.89
CA ILE A 27 -19.26 10.36 -14.37
C ILE A 27 -19.43 11.39 -15.49
N GLN A 28 -20.31 11.13 -16.47
CA GLN A 28 -20.60 12.07 -17.55
C GLN A 28 -21.05 13.43 -16.98
N ARG A 29 -22.04 13.40 -16.07
CA ARG A 29 -22.54 14.62 -15.42
C ARG A 29 -21.45 15.32 -14.61
N LEU A 30 -20.59 14.56 -13.92
CA LEU A 30 -19.49 15.11 -13.15
C LEU A 30 -18.43 15.78 -14.03
N VAL A 31 -18.15 15.25 -15.21
CA VAL A 31 -17.23 15.86 -16.20
C VAL A 31 -17.79 17.19 -16.70
N GLU A 32 -19.08 17.24 -17.04
CA GLU A 32 -19.76 18.48 -17.44
C GLU A 32 -19.68 19.55 -16.35
N ILE A 33 -20.03 19.19 -15.10
CA ILE A 33 -19.99 20.10 -13.95
C ILE A 33 -18.58 20.63 -13.73
N ARG A 34 -17.57 19.76 -13.80
CA ARG A 34 -16.16 20.15 -13.64
C ARG A 34 -15.69 21.12 -14.72
N ALA A 35 -16.15 20.95 -15.96
CA ALA A 35 -15.85 21.88 -17.05
C ALA A 35 -16.53 23.24 -16.81
N GLN A 36 -17.80 23.25 -16.39
CA GLN A 36 -18.54 24.47 -16.06
C GLN A 36 -17.89 25.23 -14.89
N GLN A 37 -17.50 24.53 -13.82
CA GLN A 37 -16.79 25.11 -12.68
C GLN A 37 -15.49 25.80 -13.10
N ALA A 38 -14.70 25.13 -13.95
CA ALA A 38 -13.46 25.71 -14.45
C ALA A 38 -13.70 27.00 -15.25
N LYS A 39 -14.70 26.98 -16.15
CA LYS A 39 -15.08 28.16 -16.95
C LYS A 39 -15.53 29.33 -16.07
N LEU A 40 -16.34 29.06 -15.03
CA LEU A 40 -16.78 30.09 -14.08
C LEU A 40 -15.61 30.75 -13.32
N LEU A 41 -14.55 29.99 -13.07
CA LEU A 41 -13.34 30.46 -12.39
C LEU A 41 -12.29 31.05 -13.36
N GLY A 42 -12.64 31.24 -14.64
CA GLY A 42 -11.75 31.82 -15.65
C GLY A 42 -10.72 30.86 -16.24
N PHE A 43 -10.81 29.55 -15.97
CA PHE A 43 -9.92 28.54 -16.53
C PHE A 43 -10.53 27.89 -17.78
N PRO A 44 -9.70 27.49 -18.77
CA PRO A 44 -10.18 26.88 -20.01
C PRO A 44 -10.80 25.48 -19.79
N HIS A 45 -10.34 24.74 -18.79
CA HIS A 45 -10.84 23.40 -18.46
C HIS A 45 -10.46 22.99 -17.05
N TYR A 46 -11.08 21.92 -16.54
CA TYR A 46 -10.88 21.44 -15.17
C TYR A 46 -9.42 21.13 -14.84
N ALA A 47 -8.65 20.56 -15.77
CA ALA A 47 -7.23 20.27 -15.51
C ALA A 47 -6.39 21.53 -15.25
N ALA A 48 -6.63 22.64 -15.98
CA ALA A 48 -5.93 23.90 -15.75
C ALA A 48 -6.27 24.48 -14.37
N TRP A 49 -7.56 24.47 -14.01
CA TRP A 49 -8.00 24.88 -12.68
C TRP A 49 -7.38 24.01 -11.57
N LYS A 50 -7.48 22.69 -11.71
CA LYS A 50 -7.05 21.74 -10.69
C LYS A 50 -5.53 21.67 -10.53
N ILE A 51 -4.76 22.01 -11.56
CA ILE A 51 -3.29 22.01 -11.54
C ILE A 51 -2.68 23.35 -11.08
N ALA A 52 -3.46 24.44 -11.06
CA ALA A 52 -2.96 25.75 -10.64
C ALA A 52 -2.32 25.74 -9.24
N ASP A 53 -2.91 24.98 -8.31
CA ASP A 53 -2.39 24.71 -6.96
C ASP A 53 -1.60 23.39 -6.89
N GLN A 54 -0.89 23.01 -7.95
CA GLN A 54 -0.10 21.77 -8.03
C GLN A 54 1.37 22.03 -8.43
N MET A 55 2.31 21.10 -8.17
CA MET A 55 3.76 21.30 -8.43
C MET A 55 4.06 21.36 -9.91
N ALA A 56 3.26 20.62 -10.70
CA ALA A 56 3.39 20.65 -12.14
C ALA A 56 3.06 22.04 -12.70
N LYS A 57 2.26 22.86 -11.98
CA LYS A 57 1.81 24.22 -12.32
C LYS A 57 0.95 24.33 -13.58
N THR A 58 1.25 23.58 -14.63
CA THR A 58 0.50 23.54 -15.88
C THR A 58 0.14 22.11 -16.29
N PRO A 59 -1.01 21.91 -16.97
CA PRO A 59 -1.35 20.62 -17.58
C PRO A 59 -0.30 20.10 -18.55
N GLU A 60 0.34 20.99 -19.30
CA GLU A 60 1.36 20.67 -20.31
C GLU A 60 2.59 20.05 -19.66
N ALA A 61 3.07 20.61 -18.54
CA ALA A 61 4.21 20.05 -17.81
C ALA A 61 3.91 18.62 -17.32
N ALA A 62 2.69 18.38 -16.82
CA ALA A 62 2.26 17.04 -16.40
C ALA A 62 2.17 16.06 -17.58
N LEU A 63 1.59 16.50 -18.71
CA LEU A 63 1.45 15.68 -19.92
C LEU A 63 2.82 15.37 -20.55
N ASN A 64 3.72 16.35 -20.62
CA ASN A 64 5.05 16.16 -21.19
C ASN A 64 5.85 15.14 -20.38
N PHE A 65 5.89 15.28 -19.05
CA PHE A 65 6.54 14.29 -18.18
C PHE A 65 5.98 12.86 -18.38
N MET A 66 4.65 12.70 -18.48
CA MET A 66 4.07 11.39 -18.76
C MET A 66 4.42 10.87 -20.15
N ARG A 67 4.42 11.73 -21.17
CA ARG A 67 4.75 11.35 -22.55
C ARG A 67 6.22 10.96 -22.70
N GLU A 68 7.12 11.59 -21.95
CA GLU A 68 8.56 11.24 -21.94
C GLU A 68 8.82 9.80 -21.46
N ILE A 69 8.05 9.30 -20.49
CA ILE A 69 8.24 7.94 -19.96
C ILE A 69 7.53 6.86 -20.77
N VAL A 70 6.53 7.22 -21.59
CA VAL A 70 5.71 6.26 -22.35
C VAL A 70 6.54 5.38 -23.31
N PRO A 71 7.49 5.90 -24.10
CA PRO A 71 8.28 5.07 -25.01
C PRO A 71 9.01 3.93 -24.30
N ALA A 72 9.75 4.25 -23.23
CA ALA A 72 10.50 3.27 -22.45
C ALA A 72 9.58 2.28 -21.72
N ALA A 73 8.50 2.77 -21.10
CA ALA A 73 7.52 1.92 -20.42
C ALA A 73 6.80 0.96 -21.38
N ARG A 74 6.41 1.45 -22.56
CA ARG A 74 5.75 0.63 -23.59
C ARG A 74 6.71 -0.40 -24.18
N GLN A 75 7.97 -0.03 -24.42
CA GLN A 75 8.97 -0.99 -24.90
C GLN A 75 9.13 -2.12 -23.89
N ARG A 76 9.32 -1.80 -22.61
CA ARG A 76 9.45 -2.81 -21.57
C ARG A 76 8.22 -3.71 -21.45
N ALA A 77 7.02 -3.14 -21.51
CA ALA A 77 5.77 -3.91 -21.52
C ALA A 77 5.66 -4.84 -22.74
N SER A 78 6.20 -4.42 -23.90
CA SER A 78 6.27 -5.26 -25.10
C SER A 78 7.24 -6.43 -24.91
N ASP A 79 8.41 -6.20 -24.31
CA ASP A 79 9.39 -7.26 -24.03
C ASP A 79 8.85 -8.30 -23.02
N GLU A 80 8.08 -7.83 -22.04
CA GLU A 80 7.39 -8.68 -21.06
C GLU A 80 6.28 -9.50 -21.71
N LEU A 81 5.46 -8.89 -22.58
CA LEU A 81 4.44 -9.60 -23.36
C LEU A 81 5.07 -10.65 -24.28
N ALA A 82 6.20 -10.35 -24.93
CA ALA A 82 6.93 -11.30 -25.75
C ALA A 82 7.44 -12.49 -24.94
N SER A 83 7.97 -12.24 -23.73
CA SER A 83 8.40 -13.31 -22.81
C SER A 83 7.22 -14.19 -22.38
N ILE A 84 6.06 -13.59 -22.10
CA ILE A 84 4.82 -14.32 -21.77
C ILE A 84 4.35 -15.18 -22.95
N GLN A 85 4.35 -14.61 -24.16
CA GLN A 85 3.93 -15.33 -25.36
C GLN A 85 4.86 -16.52 -25.63
N ALA A 86 6.17 -16.35 -25.46
CA ALA A 86 7.13 -17.45 -25.62
C ALA A 86 6.85 -18.63 -24.67
N VAL A 87 6.42 -18.37 -23.43
CA VAL A 87 6.02 -19.44 -22.49
C VAL A 87 4.74 -20.13 -22.96
N ILE A 88 3.75 -19.38 -23.45
CA ILE A 88 2.51 -19.95 -24.01
C ILE A 88 2.83 -20.85 -25.21
N ASP A 89 3.73 -20.41 -26.10
CA ASP A 89 4.11 -21.13 -27.30
C ASP A 89 4.92 -22.40 -26.96
N LYS A 90 5.85 -22.31 -25.99
CA LYS A 90 6.59 -23.46 -25.45
C LYS A 90 5.68 -24.54 -24.88
N GLN A 91 4.54 -24.13 -24.29
CA GLN A 91 3.51 -25.03 -23.76
C GLN A 91 2.47 -25.43 -24.80
N GLN A 92 2.66 -25.05 -26.07
CA GLN A 92 1.75 -25.32 -27.18
C GLN A 92 0.31 -24.84 -26.90
N GLY A 93 0.17 -23.68 -26.22
CA GLY A 93 -1.13 -23.15 -25.83
C GLY A 93 -2.03 -22.78 -27.02
N GLY A 94 -1.45 -22.41 -28.17
CA GLY A 94 -2.20 -22.14 -29.40
C GLY A 94 -3.05 -20.87 -29.37
N PHE A 95 -2.71 -19.89 -28.55
CA PHE A 95 -3.42 -18.61 -28.46
C PHE A 95 -2.49 -17.43 -28.17
N SER A 96 -2.93 -16.23 -28.54
CA SER A 96 -2.27 -14.99 -28.12
C SER A 96 -2.64 -14.64 -26.68
N ALA A 97 -1.64 -14.15 -25.92
CA ALA A 97 -1.83 -13.69 -24.55
C ALA A 97 -2.92 -12.61 -24.47
N GLN A 98 -3.79 -12.74 -23.47
CA GLN A 98 -4.85 -11.79 -23.16
C GLN A 98 -4.64 -11.19 -21.76
N PRO A 99 -5.31 -10.10 -21.37
CA PRO A 99 -5.09 -9.46 -20.08
C PRO A 99 -5.27 -10.41 -18.87
N TRP A 100 -6.19 -11.37 -18.95
CA TRP A 100 -6.43 -12.37 -17.89
C TRP A 100 -5.37 -13.50 -17.86
N ASP A 101 -4.52 -13.58 -18.88
CA ASP A 101 -3.43 -14.55 -18.95
C ASP A 101 -2.14 -13.97 -18.36
N TRP A 102 -2.00 -12.65 -18.28
CA TRP A 102 -0.76 -11.94 -17.92
C TRP A 102 -0.15 -12.42 -16.61
N ALA A 103 -0.87 -12.27 -15.48
CA ALA A 103 -0.33 -12.60 -14.15
C ALA A 103 0.09 -14.08 -14.04
N PHE A 104 -0.69 -14.98 -14.63
CA PHE A 104 -0.42 -16.42 -14.56
C PHE A 104 0.87 -16.82 -15.30
N TYR A 105 1.05 -16.32 -16.52
CA TYR A 105 2.25 -16.63 -17.30
C TYR A 105 3.46 -15.79 -16.89
N ALA A 106 3.25 -14.59 -16.35
CA ALA A 106 4.32 -13.79 -15.76
C ALA A 106 5.01 -14.52 -14.60
N GLU A 107 4.27 -15.25 -13.76
CA GLU A 107 4.87 -16.08 -12.70
C GLU A 107 5.73 -17.22 -13.24
N GLN A 108 5.35 -17.80 -14.38
CA GLN A 108 6.17 -18.81 -15.04
C GLN A 108 7.44 -18.20 -15.65
N VAL A 109 7.33 -17.02 -16.28
CA VAL A 109 8.50 -16.26 -16.76
C VAL A 109 9.43 -15.92 -15.58
N ARG A 110 8.87 -15.53 -14.43
CA ARG A 110 9.65 -15.24 -13.21
C ARG A 110 10.41 -16.47 -12.73
N ARG A 111 9.74 -17.62 -12.65
CA ARG A 111 10.36 -18.89 -12.27
C ARG A 111 11.48 -19.28 -13.25
N ASP A 112 11.22 -19.22 -14.55
CA ASP A 112 12.20 -19.59 -15.58
C ASP A 112 13.44 -18.66 -15.59
N LYS A 113 13.26 -17.36 -15.27
CA LYS A 113 14.37 -16.38 -15.30
C LYS A 113 15.12 -16.24 -13.97
N PHE A 114 14.46 -16.43 -12.84
CA PHE A 114 15.00 -16.09 -11.52
C PHE A 114 14.97 -17.24 -10.51
N ASP A 115 14.47 -18.42 -10.90
CA ASP A 115 14.24 -19.55 -9.99
C ASP A 115 13.44 -19.15 -8.73
N LEU A 116 12.45 -18.27 -8.94
CA LEU A 116 11.67 -17.65 -7.87
C LEU A 116 10.19 -17.76 -8.16
N ASP A 117 9.45 -18.28 -7.17
CA ASP A 117 8.00 -18.30 -7.13
C ASP A 117 7.48 -17.39 -6.02
N GLU A 118 6.59 -16.46 -6.34
CA GLU A 118 5.98 -15.58 -5.34
C GLU A 118 5.21 -16.35 -4.25
N ALA A 119 4.67 -17.53 -4.57
CA ALA A 119 4.02 -18.39 -3.59
C ALA A 119 5.00 -18.90 -2.51
N GLN A 120 6.28 -19.07 -2.85
CA GLN A 120 7.33 -19.45 -1.89
C GLN A 120 7.71 -18.29 -0.95
N LEU A 121 7.47 -17.04 -1.37
CA LEU A 121 7.73 -15.85 -0.55
C LEU A 121 6.61 -15.57 0.46
N LYS A 122 5.37 -15.95 0.14
CA LYS A 122 4.18 -15.66 0.94
C LYS A 122 4.31 -16.03 2.43
N PRO A 123 4.90 -17.18 2.84
CA PRO A 123 5.08 -17.52 4.25
C PRO A 123 5.98 -16.56 5.05
N TYR A 124 6.85 -15.80 4.35
CA TYR A 124 7.76 -14.84 4.99
C TYR A 124 7.12 -13.48 5.23
N PHE A 125 5.92 -13.23 4.69
CA PHE A 125 5.23 -11.95 4.79
C PHE A 125 3.99 -12.03 5.68
N GLU A 126 4.17 -12.46 6.93
CA GLU A 126 3.11 -12.42 7.94
C GLU A 126 2.88 -10.97 8.42
N LEU A 127 1.62 -10.53 8.46
CA LEU A 127 1.23 -9.13 8.74
C LEU A 127 1.86 -8.56 10.01
N ASN A 128 1.86 -9.33 11.12
CA ASN A 128 2.43 -8.87 12.39
C ASN A 128 3.95 -8.70 12.31
N THR A 129 4.63 -9.66 11.68
CA THR A 129 6.07 -9.59 11.44
C THR A 129 6.43 -8.40 10.56
N VAL A 130 5.73 -8.23 9.42
CA VAL A 130 5.93 -7.09 8.50
C VAL A 130 5.68 -5.75 9.20
N LEU A 131 4.67 -5.69 10.06
CA LEU A 131 4.33 -4.50 10.83
C LEU A 131 5.43 -4.12 11.83
N ASN A 132 5.77 -5.05 12.72
CA ASN A 132 6.65 -4.77 13.85
C ASN A 132 8.13 -4.76 13.43
N GLU A 133 8.58 -5.80 12.75
CA GLU A 133 10.00 -6.00 12.38
C GLU A 133 10.36 -5.32 11.05
N GLY A 134 9.36 -5.04 10.22
CA GLY A 134 9.54 -4.27 9.00
C GLY A 134 9.32 -2.78 9.25
N VAL A 135 8.06 -2.37 9.39
CA VAL A 135 7.73 -0.95 9.29
C VAL A 135 8.02 -0.16 10.57
N PHE A 136 7.59 -0.65 11.73
CA PHE A 136 7.88 0.01 13.01
C PHE A 136 9.37 0.01 13.32
N TRP A 137 10.07 -1.11 13.09
CA TRP A 137 11.52 -1.17 13.22
C TRP A 137 12.22 -0.16 12.32
N THR A 138 11.85 -0.08 11.03
CA THR A 138 12.46 0.91 10.12
C THR A 138 12.22 2.34 10.60
N ALA A 139 11.01 2.64 11.10
CA ALA A 139 10.71 3.96 11.64
C ALA A 139 11.50 4.26 12.91
N ASN A 140 11.71 3.27 13.77
CA ASN A 140 12.58 3.39 14.94
C ASN A 140 14.03 3.65 14.53
N GLN A 141 14.58 2.89 13.58
CA GLN A 141 15.97 3.08 13.14
C GLN A 141 16.23 4.43 12.47
N LEU A 142 15.23 4.98 11.75
CA LEU A 142 15.37 6.24 11.04
C LEU A 142 15.05 7.47 11.88
N PHE A 143 14.12 7.36 12.84
CA PHE A 143 13.55 8.51 13.56
C PHE A 143 13.56 8.36 15.08
N GLY A 144 13.99 7.21 15.62
CA GLY A 144 14.02 6.93 17.05
C GLY A 144 12.66 6.69 17.72
N ILE A 145 11.56 6.76 16.96
CA ILE A 145 10.20 6.63 17.50
C ILE A 145 9.89 5.19 17.91
N LYS A 146 9.04 5.04 18.93
CA LYS A 146 8.61 3.74 19.49
C LYS A 146 7.10 3.60 19.42
N PHE A 147 6.63 2.37 19.31
CA PHE A 147 5.21 2.04 19.18
C PHE A 147 4.81 1.12 20.34
N VAL A 148 3.74 1.47 21.05
CA VAL A 148 3.16 0.65 22.12
C VAL A 148 1.71 0.35 21.76
N GLU A 149 1.38 -0.93 21.60
CA GLU A 149 -0.01 -1.32 21.33
C GLU A 149 -0.88 -1.10 22.57
N ARG A 150 -2.07 -0.53 22.37
CA ARG A 150 -3.02 -0.17 23.41
C ARG A 150 -4.34 -0.91 23.18
N PHE A 151 -4.89 -1.44 24.26
CA PHE A 151 -6.14 -2.24 24.24
C PHE A 151 -7.29 -1.57 25.01
N ASP A 152 -7.00 -0.45 25.65
CA ASP A 152 -7.93 0.34 26.47
C ASP A 152 -8.60 1.48 25.70
N ILE A 153 -8.26 1.65 24.41
CA ILE A 153 -8.78 2.71 23.56
C ILE A 153 -9.97 2.17 22.74
N PRO A 154 -11.13 2.86 22.74
CA PRO A 154 -12.29 2.44 21.96
C PRO A 154 -12.00 2.37 20.46
N VAL A 155 -12.52 1.33 19.80
CA VAL A 155 -12.39 1.13 18.36
C VAL A 155 -13.75 1.04 17.68
N TYR A 156 -13.82 1.49 16.43
CA TYR A 156 -15.06 1.47 15.63
C TYR A 156 -15.37 0.09 15.03
N HIS A 157 -14.40 -0.82 15.02
CA HIS A 157 -14.54 -2.19 14.54
C HIS A 157 -13.57 -3.10 15.30
N PRO A 158 -13.94 -4.34 15.66
CA PRO A 158 -13.13 -5.21 16.53
C PRO A 158 -11.76 -5.58 15.96
N ASP A 159 -11.61 -5.62 14.63
CA ASP A 159 -10.33 -5.90 13.99
C ASP A 159 -9.35 -4.71 13.97
N VAL A 160 -9.76 -3.54 14.47
CA VAL A 160 -8.91 -2.34 14.49
C VAL A 160 -7.95 -2.44 15.68
N ARG A 161 -6.68 -2.16 15.42
CA ARG A 161 -5.62 -2.14 16.43
C ARG A 161 -5.13 -0.73 16.63
N VAL A 162 -4.74 -0.40 17.87
CA VAL A 162 -4.33 0.96 18.24
C VAL A 162 -2.92 0.94 18.81
N TRP A 163 -2.07 1.86 18.36
CA TRP A 163 -0.75 2.08 18.90
C TRP A 163 -0.58 3.53 19.34
N GLU A 164 0.03 3.71 20.49
CA GLU A 164 0.60 4.99 20.91
C GLU A 164 2.04 5.09 20.42
N ILE A 165 2.38 6.27 19.88
CA ILE A 165 3.69 6.54 19.30
C ILE A 165 4.42 7.48 20.23
N PHE A 166 5.61 7.07 20.65
CA PHE A 166 6.51 7.86 21.49
C PHE A 166 7.72 8.32 20.70
N ASP A 167 8.19 9.52 21.02
CA ASP A 167 9.45 10.03 20.49
C ASP A 167 10.65 9.34 21.16
N HIS A 168 11.85 9.58 20.63
CA HIS A 168 13.10 9.03 21.15
C HIS A 168 13.35 9.44 22.62
N ASN A 169 12.81 10.58 23.05
CA ASN A 169 12.90 11.09 24.42
C ASN A 169 11.77 10.57 25.35
N GLY A 170 10.85 9.74 24.84
CA GLY A 170 9.74 9.18 25.61
C GLY A 170 8.46 10.04 25.65
N VAL A 171 8.42 11.20 24.99
CA VAL A 171 7.22 12.02 24.89
C VAL A 171 6.20 11.37 23.94
N GLY A 172 4.93 11.33 24.34
CA GLY A 172 3.84 10.85 23.49
C GLY A 172 3.59 11.79 22.31
N LEU A 173 3.72 11.28 21.08
CA LEU A 173 3.58 12.04 19.85
C LEU A 173 2.18 11.95 19.26
N ALA A 174 1.63 10.74 19.19
CA ALA A 174 0.43 10.47 18.38
C ALA A 174 -0.25 9.15 18.74
N LEU A 175 -1.49 8.99 18.27
CA LEU A 175 -2.17 7.70 18.19
C LEU A 175 -2.28 7.23 16.74
N PHE A 176 -2.15 5.92 16.53
CA PHE A 176 -2.24 5.27 15.24
C PHE A 176 -3.23 4.10 15.29
N TYR A 177 -4.20 4.12 14.39
CA TYR A 177 -5.20 3.06 14.21
C TYR A 177 -4.88 2.28 12.93
N GLY A 178 -4.77 0.96 13.03
CA GLY A 178 -4.55 0.07 11.90
C GLY A 178 -5.78 -0.79 11.63
N ASP A 179 -6.34 -0.68 10.43
CA ASP A 179 -7.52 -1.43 9.99
C ASP A 179 -7.26 -2.15 8.65
N PHE A 180 -6.79 -3.39 8.74
CA PHE A 180 -6.06 -4.02 7.64
C PHE A 180 -6.91 -4.87 6.69
N PHE A 181 -8.03 -5.43 7.14
CA PHE A 181 -8.73 -6.50 6.41
C PHE A 181 -9.91 -6.01 5.58
N ALA A 182 -10.11 -6.60 4.41
CA ALA A 182 -11.27 -6.36 3.57
C ALA A 182 -12.57 -6.82 4.25
N ARG A 183 -13.65 -6.04 4.06
CA ARG A 183 -15.01 -6.37 4.53
C ARG A 183 -16.05 -5.59 3.73
N ASP A 184 -17.29 -6.07 3.71
CA ASP A 184 -18.38 -5.50 2.90
C ASP A 184 -18.68 -4.03 3.20
N SER A 185 -18.53 -3.63 4.47
CA SER A 185 -18.79 -2.26 4.89
C SER A 185 -17.64 -1.28 4.56
N LYS A 186 -16.52 -1.78 4.03
CA LYS A 186 -15.31 -0.99 3.77
C LYS A 186 -15.11 -0.77 2.27
N SER A 187 -14.79 0.47 1.91
CA SER A 187 -14.41 0.80 0.52
C SER A 187 -13.11 0.10 0.11
N GLY A 188 -12.96 -0.21 -1.18
CA GLY A 188 -11.75 -0.86 -1.69
C GLY A 188 -10.52 0.06 -1.73
N GLY A 189 -9.33 -0.54 -1.87
CA GLY A 189 -8.04 0.16 -1.95
C GLY A 189 -7.34 0.28 -0.62
N ALA A 190 -6.43 1.25 -0.49
CA ALA A 190 -5.78 1.55 0.78
C ALA A 190 -5.61 3.06 0.90
N TRP A 191 -5.81 3.58 2.11
CA TRP A 191 -5.73 5.01 2.38
C TRP A 191 -5.32 5.30 3.82
N MET A 192 -5.00 6.57 4.04
CA MET A 192 -4.65 7.13 5.33
C MET A 192 -5.48 8.39 5.57
N GLY A 193 -5.85 8.64 6.81
CA GLY A 193 -6.50 9.87 7.23
C GLY A 193 -6.27 10.20 8.71
N ASN A 194 -6.91 11.27 9.17
CA ASN A 194 -6.81 11.76 10.54
C ASN A 194 -8.19 11.77 11.18
N PHE A 195 -8.27 11.34 12.44
CA PHE A 195 -9.37 11.72 13.33
C PHE A 195 -9.13 13.11 13.91
N VAL A 196 -7.89 13.40 14.29
CA VAL A 196 -7.46 14.71 14.81
C VAL A 196 -6.21 15.15 14.08
N GLU A 197 -6.23 16.38 13.58
CA GLU A 197 -5.05 17.00 12.97
C GLU A 197 -4.15 17.62 14.04
N GLN A 198 -2.83 17.62 13.78
CA GLN A 198 -1.88 18.25 14.70
C GLN A 198 -2.07 19.77 14.65
N SER A 199 -2.01 20.44 15.80
CA SER A 199 -1.97 21.91 15.83
C SER A 199 -1.41 22.39 17.15
N THR A 200 -0.43 23.29 17.13
CA THR A 200 -0.01 23.94 18.38
C THR A 200 -0.97 25.04 18.82
N LEU A 201 -1.72 25.65 17.90
CA LEU A 201 -2.76 26.65 18.21
C LEU A 201 -3.93 26.02 18.97
N ASN A 202 -4.36 24.84 18.55
CA ASN A 202 -5.45 24.12 19.21
C ASN A 202 -4.95 23.12 20.26
N GLU A 203 -3.63 23.06 20.49
CA GLU A 203 -2.98 22.13 21.42
C GLU A 203 -3.36 20.66 21.18
N THR A 204 -3.50 20.27 19.90
CA THR A 204 -3.89 18.92 19.51
C THR A 204 -2.72 18.10 18.99
N HIS A 205 -2.62 16.88 19.50
CA HIS A 205 -1.76 15.84 18.95
C HIS A 205 -2.47 15.07 17.83
N PRO A 206 -1.73 14.58 16.82
CA PRO A 206 -2.32 13.86 15.72
C PRO A 206 -2.88 12.49 16.13
N VAL A 207 -4.08 12.18 15.62
CA VAL A 207 -4.68 10.84 15.72
C VAL A 207 -4.94 10.34 14.30
N ILE A 208 -4.29 9.23 13.92
CA ILE A 208 -4.17 8.75 12.54
C ILE A 208 -4.84 7.41 12.38
N TYR A 209 -5.34 7.14 11.19
CA TYR A 209 -5.66 5.78 10.79
C TYR A 209 -5.05 5.41 9.43
N ASN A 210 -4.66 4.15 9.30
CA ASN A 210 -4.40 3.51 8.01
C ASN A 210 -5.40 2.39 7.79
N VAL A 211 -6.02 2.41 6.62
CA VAL A 211 -6.97 1.39 6.18
C VAL A 211 -6.40 0.65 4.98
N CYS A 212 -6.41 -0.68 5.05
CA CYS A 212 -6.07 -1.59 3.97
C CYS A 212 -7.21 -2.60 3.73
N ASN A 213 -7.07 -3.39 2.67
CA ASN A 213 -8.06 -4.38 2.25
C ASN A 213 -7.40 -5.76 2.00
N TYR A 214 -6.57 -6.21 2.95
CA TYR A 214 -5.96 -7.54 2.89
C TYR A 214 -7.01 -8.63 3.12
N GLN A 215 -6.75 -9.82 2.57
CA GLN A 215 -7.62 -10.97 2.83
C GLN A 215 -7.53 -11.35 4.32
N LYS A 216 -8.68 -11.41 4.99
CA LYS A 216 -8.74 -11.90 6.37
C LYS A 216 -8.41 -13.41 6.38
N PRO A 217 -7.47 -13.88 7.22
CA PRO A 217 -7.17 -15.31 7.30
C PRO A 217 -8.33 -16.08 7.92
N ALA A 218 -8.34 -17.40 7.73
CA ALA A 218 -9.23 -18.28 8.48
C ALA A 218 -8.86 -18.26 9.98
N ALA A 219 -9.79 -18.69 10.83
CA ALA A 219 -9.54 -18.73 12.28
C ALA A 219 -8.33 -19.62 12.59
N GLY A 220 -7.35 -19.08 13.33
CA GLY A 220 -6.11 -19.78 13.69
C GLY A 220 -4.99 -19.71 12.66
N GLU A 221 -5.26 -19.19 11.45
CA GLU A 221 -4.25 -19.06 10.39
C GLU A 221 -3.56 -17.69 10.41
N PRO A 222 -2.25 -17.62 10.06
CA PRO A 222 -1.54 -16.35 9.96
C PRO A 222 -2.06 -15.49 8.79
N ALA A 223 -2.07 -14.17 8.99
CA ALA A 223 -2.39 -13.21 7.94
C ALA A 223 -1.18 -13.04 7.00
N LEU A 224 -1.06 -13.91 6.00
CA LEU A 224 0.01 -13.86 5.00
C LEU A 224 -0.30 -12.87 3.87
N LEU A 225 0.65 -11.99 3.60
CA LEU A 225 0.55 -10.89 2.64
C LEU A 225 1.22 -11.22 1.30
N LEU A 226 0.71 -10.64 0.23
CA LEU A 226 1.43 -10.58 -1.05
C LEU A 226 2.51 -9.50 -1.00
N TRP A 227 3.47 -9.53 -1.93
CA TRP A 227 4.50 -8.49 -1.99
C TRP A 227 3.90 -7.09 -2.22
N ASP A 228 2.85 -7.00 -3.04
CA ASP A 228 2.10 -5.76 -3.26
C ASP A 228 1.40 -5.25 -1.97
N ASP A 229 0.98 -6.16 -1.09
CA ASP A 229 0.37 -5.81 0.20
C ASP A 229 1.41 -5.21 1.16
N VAL A 230 2.61 -5.80 1.17
CA VAL A 230 3.78 -5.28 1.93
C VAL A 230 4.15 -3.88 1.44
N ILE A 231 4.26 -3.70 0.11
CA ILE A 231 4.52 -2.38 -0.48
C ILE A 231 3.41 -1.40 -0.09
N THR A 232 2.14 -1.79 -0.24
CA THR A 232 0.99 -0.94 0.09
C THR A 232 1.04 -0.49 1.54
N TYR A 233 1.42 -1.39 2.46
CA TYR A 233 1.50 -1.07 3.87
C TYR A 233 2.61 -0.06 4.18
N SER A 234 3.84 -0.36 3.77
CA SER A 234 4.99 0.53 3.97
C SER A 234 4.77 1.89 3.31
N MET A 235 4.05 1.90 2.19
CA MET A 235 3.67 3.12 1.49
C MET A 235 2.71 4.00 2.28
N ASN A 236 1.80 3.43 3.08
CA ASN A 236 0.79 4.18 3.85
C ASN A 236 1.27 4.61 5.23
N LEU A 237 2.09 3.82 5.94
CA LEU A 237 2.54 4.17 7.29
C LEU A 237 3.67 5.22 7.31
N VAL A 238 4.57 5.18 6.32
CA VAL A 238 5.71 6.12 6.25
C VAL A 238 5.30 7.53 5.85
N ILE A 239 4.11 7.72 5.26
CA ILE A 239 3.54 9.04 4.92
C ILE A 239 3.48 9.98 6.13
N ARG A 240 3.46 9.45 7.36
CA ARG A 240 3.38 10.28 8.57
C ARG A 240 4.65 10.36 9.40
N CYS A 241 5.77 9.69 9.09
CA CYS A 241 7.02 10.06 9.77
C CYS A 241 7.38 11.53 9.55
N THR A 242 7.09 12.05 8.35
CA THR A 242 7.16 13.49 8.05
C THR A 242 6.09 14.35 8.72
N ALA A 243 5.01 13.75 9.23
CA ALA A 243 3.93 14.45 9.91
C ALA A 243 3.84 14.17 11.43
N PHE A 244 4.78 13.40 12.00
CA PHE A 244 5.13 13.38 13.43
C PHE A 244 6.13 14.50 13.78
N LEU A 245 6.84 15.03 12.79
CA LEU A 245 7.88 16.06 12.92
C LEU A 245 7.44 17.55 12.79
N PRO A 246 6.19 17.94 12.44
CA PRO A 246 5.87 19.35 12.23
C PRO A 246 5.42 20.05 13.52
N ALA A 247 6.14 21.11 13.89
CA ALA A 247 5.63 22.16 14.77
C ALA A 247 4.83 23.17 13.96
N SER A 248 3.62 22.79 13.51
CA SER A 248 2.72 23.70 12.79
C SER A 248 1.74 24.40 13.72
N VAL A 249 1.68 25.73 13.61
CA VAL A 249 0.86 26.57 14.49
C VAL A 249 -0.64 26.31 14.28
N MET A 250 -1.20 26.59 13.10
CA MET A 250 -2.66 26.45 12.91
C MET A 250 -3.09 25.05 12.40
N PRO A 251 -4.31 24.60 12.71
CA PRO A 251 -4.90 23.35 12.20
C PRO A 251 -5.20 23.39 10.69
N ARG A 252 -5.18 24.57 10.06
CA ARG A 252 -5.25 24.69 8.59
C ARG A 252 -3.89 24.44 7.90
N PHE A 253 -2.82 24.33 8.68
CA PHE A 253 -1.45 24.19 8.24
C PHE A 253 -0.66 22.96 8.77
N PRO A 254 -1.26 21.87 9.32
CA PRO A 254 -0.50 20.68 9.63
C PRO A 254 -0.11 19.89 8.39
N ALA A 255 0.91 19.05 8.52
CA ALA A 255 1.64 18.46 7.40
C ALA A 255 0.93 17.30 6.67
N PRO A 256 -0.41 17.31 6.53
CA PRO A 256 -0.99 16.99 5.23
C PRO A 256 -2.05 18.00 4.72
N THR A 257 -2.44 19.00 5.51
CA THR A 257 -3.55 19.94 5.24
C THR A 257 -3.12 21.27 4.67
N ARG A 258 -1.87 21.41 4.22
CA ARG A 258 -1.49 22.56 3.41
C ARG A 258 -2.35 22.54 2.14
N ARG A 259 -3.25 23.51 1.97
CA ARG A 259 -3.86 23.87 0.67
C ARG A 259 -2.81 24.19 -0.41
N VAL A 260 -1.53 24.22 -0.02
CA VAL A 260 -0.33 24.42 -0.84
C VAL A 260 0.70 23.28 -0.61
N ILE A 261 0.27 22.07 -0.20
CA ILE A 261 0.99 20.82 -0.51
C ILE A 261 0.24 20.25 -1.70
N LEU A 262 0.74 20.72 -2.83
CA LEU A 262 0.40 20.30 -4.16
C LEU A 262 0.31 18.76 -4.17
N SER A 263 -0.79 18.15 -4.60
CA SER A 263 -0.99 16.69 -4.71
C SER A 263 0.20 15.95 -5.33
N ASN A 264 0.95 16.58 -6.25
CA ASN A 264 2.20 16.03 -6.79
C ASN A 264 3.38 16.11 -5.82
N PHE A 265 3.43 17.10 -4.91
CA PHE A 265 4.35 17.16 -3.77
C PHE A 265 3.91 16.27 -2.61
N ARG A 266 2.59 16.16 -2.36
CA ARG A 266 2.02 15.12 -1.49
C ARG A 266 2.56 13.80 -2.01
N ARG A 267 2.33 13.47 -3.29
CA ARG A 267 2.99 12.38 -4.04
C ARG A 267 4.52 12.48 -4.20
N LYS A 268 5.25 13.51 -3.77
CA LYS A 268 6.72 13.51 -3.81
C LYS A 268 7.28 13.08 -2.45
N SER A 269 6.77 13.67 -1.37
CA SER A 269 6.99 13.13 0.00
C SER A 269 6.39 11.73 0.14
N THR A 270 5.24 11.51 -0.50
CA THR A 270 4.50 10.26 -0.64
C THR A 270 4.72 9.60 -2.03
N ASN A 271 5.89 9.66 -2.69
CA ASN A 271 6.20 8.70 -3.79
C ASN A 271 7.69 8.72 -4.18
N THR A 272 8.41 9.84 -4.07
CA THR A 272 9.89 9.85 -4.13
C THR A 272 10.47 9.44 -2.78
N GLY A 273 9.90 9.88 -1.66
CA GLY A 273 10.15 9.28 -0.35
C GLY A 273 9.72 7.82 -0.27
N GLN A 274 8.62 7.44 -0.94
CA GLN A 274 8.17 6.04 -1.00
C GLN A 274 9.05 5.19 -1.92
N ARG A 275 9.54 5.72 -3.05
CA ARG A 275 10.47 5.00 -3.95
C ARG A 275 11.89 4.92 -3.39
N ILE A 276 12.40 5.97 -2.74
CA ILE A 276 13.68 5.95 -2.02
C ILE A 276 13.63 4.93 -0.87
N ARG A 277 12.47 4.75 -0.23
CA ARG A 277 12.30 3.82 0.91
C ARG A 277 11.75 2.44 0.55
N ARG A 278 11.31 2.21 -0.70
CA ARG A 278 11.22 0.86 -1.29
C ARG A 278 12.57 0.15 -1.21
N TYR A 279 13.67 0.89 -1.36
CA TYR A 279 15.02 0.36 -1.18
C TYR A 279 15.29 -0.08 0.26
N SER A 280 14.64 0.52 1.27
CA SER A 280 14.77 0.12 2.68
C SER A 280 14.37 -1.33 2.90
N LEU A 281 13.23 -1.75 2.37
CA LEU A 281 12.75 -3.15 2.48
C LEU A 281 13.68 -4.17 1.80
N ALA A 282 14.41 -3.73 0.78
CA ALA A 282 15.43 -4.52 0.09
C ALA A 282 16.84 -4.31 0.68
N THR A 283 16.98 -3.59 1.80
CA THR A 283 18.28 -3.34 2.42
C THR A 283 18.73 -4.56 3.23
N PRO A 284 19.98 -5.05 3.07
CA PRO A 284 20.45 -6.28 3.72
C PRO A 284 20.29 -6.32 5.25
N GLY A 285 20.24 -5.16 5.93
CA GLY A 285 20.02 -5.08 7.38
C GLY A 285 18.65 -5.58 7.85
N ILE A 286 17.60 -5.39 7.04
CA ILE A 286 16.23 -5.85 7.34
C ILE A 286 16.10 -7.36 7.12
N ILE A 287 16.78 -7.89 6.10
CA ILE A 287 16.84 -9.34 5.81
C ILE A 287 17.57 -10.10 6.93
N ARG A 288 18.65 -9.53 7.49
CA ARG A 288 19.41 -10.16 8.59
C ARG A 288 18.63 -10.20 9.92
N ALA A 289 17.81 -9.20 10.21
CA ALA A 289 16.98 -9.18 11.42
C ALA A 289 15.94 -10.33 11.41
N GLY A 290 15.29 -10.56 10.25
CA GLY A 290 14.39 -11.71 10.07
C GLY A 290 15.09 -13.07 10.18
N GLN A 291 16.34 -13.18 9.71
CA GLN A 291 17.14 -14.42 9.85
C GLN A 291 17.60 -14.70 11.29
N GLN A 292 17.86 -13.68 12.10
CA GLN A 292 18.23 -13.83 13.51
C GLN A 292 17.03 -14.22 14.41
N CYS A 293 15.81 -13.85 14.02
CA CYS A 293 14.60 -14.28 14.73
C CYS A 293 14.31 -15.78 14.51
N LEU A 294 14.58 -16.29 13.29
CA LEU A 294 14.40 -17.70 12.93
C LEU A 294 15.32 -18.66 13.70
N THR A 295 16.56 -18.27 13.97
CA THR A 295 17.48 -19.09 14.79
C THR A 295 17.05 -19.18 16.26
N ASN A 296 16.37 -18.17 16.78
CA ASN A 296 15.83 -18.17 18.15
C ASN A 296 14.48 -18.89 18.25
N CYS A 297 13.65 -18.86 17.21
CA CYS A 297 12.39 -19.59 17.16
C CYS A 297 12.62 -21.11 17.04
N ASN A 298 13.57 -21.55 16.19
CA ASN A 298 13.93 -22.97 16.05
C ASN A 298 14.58 -23.57 17.32
N ARG A 299 15.19 -22.77 18.19
CA ARG A 299 15.75 -23.25 19.47
C ARG A 299 14.69 -23.47 20.56
N LYS A 300 13.52 -22.82 20.47
CA LYS A 300 12.44 -22.95 21.46
C LYS A 300 11.41 -24.04 21.13
N CYS A 301 11.42 -24.58 19.90
CA CYS A 301 10.47 -25.61 19.45
C CYS A 301 10.99 -27.06 19.52
N VAL A 302 12.17 -27.32 20.10
CA VAL A 302 12.65 -28.70 20.33
C VAL A 302 12.46 -29.07 21.80
N MET A 303 11.27 -29.55 22.15
CA MET A 303 11.08 -30.36 23.36
C MET A 303 11.55 -31.80 23.06
N PRO A 304 12.47 -32.38 23.82
CA PRO A 304 12.95 -33.74 23.56
C PRO A 304 11.89 -34.77 23.96
N ALA A 305 11.49 -35.61 23.01
CA ALA A 305 10.75 -36.83 23.30
C ALA A 305 11.70 -37.83 23.99
N CYS A 306 11.37 -38.28 25.20
CA CYS A 306 12.03 -39.44 25.80
C CYS A 306 11.05 -40.36 26.55
N SER A 307 10.64 -41.40 25.82
CA SER A 307 10.43 -42.80 26.22
C SER A 307 10.01 -43.13 27.67
N ILE A 308 8.74 -43.53 27.84
CA ILE A 308 8.31 -44.42 28.93
C ILE A 308 8.69 -45.85 28.54
N LYS A 309 9.71 -46.42 29.22
CA LYS A 309 9.95 -47.87 29.27
C LYS A 309 10.54 -48.26 30.63
N GLY A 310 9.71 -48.97 31.42
CA GLY A 310 10.13 -50.03 32.32
C GLY A 310 10.73 -49.63 33.67
N MET A 311 9.92 -49.70 34.73
CA MET A 311 10.38 -50.12 36.05
C MET A 311 9.45 -51.21 36.56
N ARG A 312 10.06 -52.34 36.94
CA ARG A 312 9.50 -53.33 37.87
C ARG A 312 9.43 -52.71 39.26
#